data_AF-A7Y9V0-F1
#
_entry.id   AF-A7Y9V0-F1
#
_cell.length_a   1.000
_cell.length_b   1.000
_cell.length_c   1.000
_cell.angle_alpha   90.00
_cell.angle_beta   90.00
_cell.angle_gamma   90.00
#
_symmetry.space_group_name_H-M   'P 1'
#
loop_
_entity.id
_entity.type
_entity.pdbx_description
1 polymer ?
#
loop_
_entity_poly.entity_id
_entity_poly.type
_entity_poly.pdbx_seq_one_letter_code
_entity_poly.pdbx_strand_id
1 'polypeptide(L)'
;GGIREIEFFAQTQQLIFGGRDIRVRIAPTLLANKALCAVGRVPEAAVEELEEAYRFLRRVEHRIQMTDDRQTHQIPADDEGVAHLATFLGYAQVEDFRADLLAQLGRVEDRYAELFEEAPSLSGPGNLVFTGTDDDPGTVKTLAGMGYRDPSRVIAVVSTWHRGRYRSTRSGRARELLTELVPAMLNELAKTPAPDDALVKFDSFLERLPAGVGLFSLFIANPWLLALVAEIMGTAPQLAETLSRNPSLLDAVLSPDFFDPLPDAAGLTPEYQRFIAGAHNFEDVLTLSRRWTNDQRFRAGAHILRGITDGDHCGPFLADLADVVVPELAARVEEEFATRHGRIPGGAWVVVAMGKLGSRQLTITSDIDLIVVYEVPPGTRQSDGTKPLAPNEYYIKLTQRLTNAITAPMADGRLYEVDMRLR
;
A
#
# COMPACT_ATOMS: atom_id res chain seq x y z
N GLY A 1 -24.35 -18.86 11.24
CA GLY A 1 -24.01 -20.30 11.17
C GLY A 1 -24.77 -21.14 10.15
N GLY A 2 -24.89 -20.75 8.87
CA GLY A 2 -25.58 -21.57 7.87
C GLY A 2 -24.72 -22.70 7.24
N ILE A 3 -25.31 -23.50 6.33
CA ILE A 3 -24.58 -24.54 5.55
C ILE A 3 -23.34 -23.96 4.87
N ARG A 4 -23.47 -22.75 4.28
CA ARG A 4 -22.37 -22.06 3.62
C ARG A 4 -21.22 -21.73 4.55
N GLU A 5 -21.48 -21.39 5.82
CA GLU A 5 -20.40 -21.13 6.78
C GLU A 5 -19.61 -22.39 7.10
N ILE A 6 -20.25 -23.56 7.16
CA ILE A 6 -19.57 -24.85 7.31
C ILE A 6 -18.68 -25.14 6.09
N GLU A 7 -19.17 -24.82 4.89
CA GLU A 7 -18.40 -24.96 3.65
C GLU A 7 -17.22 -23.98 3.62
N PHE A 8 -17.44 -22.72 4.00
CA PHE A 8 -16.39 -21.71 4.10
C PHE A 8 -15.37 -22.03 5.18
N PHE A 9 -15.77 -22.60 6.31
CA PHE A 9 -14.86 -23.06 7.36
C PHE A 9 -13.82 -24.02 6.78
N ALA A 10 -14.28 -25.04 6.03
CA ALA A 10 -13.41 -25.99 5.36
C ALA A 10 -12.57 -25.31 4.25
N GLN A 11 -13.23 -24.59 3.34
CA GLN A 11 -12.60 -24.02 2.15
C GLN A 11 -11.55 -22.95 2.48
N THR A 12 -11.81 -22.12 3.48
CA THR A 12 -10.86 -21.08 3.93
C THR A 12 -9.56 -21.76 4.38
N GLN A 13 -9.67 -22.79 5.22
CA GLN A 13 -8.52 -23.55 5.68
C GLN A 13 -7.82 -24.30 4.54
N GLN A 14 -8.57 -24.83 3.57
CA GLN A 14 -7.99 -25.44 2.37
C GLN A 14 -7.26 -24.45 1.47
N LEU A 15 -7.73 -23.20 1.38
CA LEU A 15 -7.05 -22.14 0.64
C LEU A 15 -5.74 -21.72 1.32
N ILE A 16 -5.73 -21.68 2.65
CA ILE A 16 -4.57 -21.37 3.49
C ILE A 16 -3.52 -22.49 3.39
N PHE A 17 -3.92 -23.73 3.70
CA PHE A 17 -2.99 -24.84 3.88
C PHE A 17 -2.83 -25.72 2.65
N GLY A 18 -3.83 -25.80 1.78
CA GLY A 18 -3.83 -26.66 0.61
C GLY A 18 -2.68 -26.35 -0.34
N GLY A 19 -2.17 -25.12 -0.38
CA GLY A 19 -0.97 -24.79 -1.15
C GLY A 19 0.26 -25.60 -0.75
N ARG A 20 0.42 -25.91 0.54
CA ARG A 20 1.60 -26.59 1.13
C ARG A 20 1.34 -28.05 1.50
N ASP A 21 0.09 -28.41 1.75
CA ASP A 21 -0.31 -29.78 2.10
C ASP A 21 -1.40 -30.27 1.16
N ILE A 22 -1.03 -31.19 0.26
CA ILE A 22 -1.96 -31.77 -0.73
C ILE A 22 -3.06 -32.60 -0.04
N ARG A 23 -2.81 -33.16 1.16
CA ARG A 23 -3.75 -34.05 1.85
C ARG A 23 -5.06 -33.37 2.21
N VAL A 24 -5.06 -32.04 2.35
CA VAL A 24 -6.26 -31.27 2.67
C VAL A 24 -7.04 -30.83 1.44
N ARG A 25 -6.61 -31.10 0.20
CA ARG A 25 -7.30 -30.70 -1.06
C ARG A 25 -8.46 -31.62 -1.44
N ILE A 26 -9.33 -31.92 -0.47
CA ILE A 26 -10.46 -32.85 -0.64
C ILE A 26 -11.73 -32.07 -0.97
N ALA A 27 -12.45 -32.44 -2.03
CA ALA A 27 -13.62 -31.69 -2.47
C ALA A 27 -14.85 -31.79 -1.52
N PRO A 28 -15.24 -32.96 -0.99
CA PRO A 28 -16.39 -33.03 -0.09
C PRO A 28 -16.12 -32.38 1.27
N THR A 29 -16.95 -31.39 1.67
CA THR A 29 -16.78 -30.56 2.89
C THR A 29 -16.53 -31.37 4.17
N LEU A 30 -17.32 -32.41 4.43
CA LEU A 30 -17.14 -33.22 5.64
C LEU A 30 -15.82 -34.00 5.63
N LEU A 31 -15.37 -34.47 4.46
CA LEU A 31 -14.08 -35.14 4.34
C LEU A 31 -12.92 -34.14 4.42
N ALA A 32 -13.11 -32.91 3.94
CA ALA A 32 -12.16 -31.82 4.10
C ALA A 32 -11.95 -31.48 5.59
N ASN A 33 -13.02 -31.35 6.38
CA ASN A 33 -12.90 -31.12 7.83
C ASN A 33 -12.13 -32.25 8.53
N LYS A 34 -12.39 -33.50 8.17
CA LYS A 34 -11.63 -34.66 8.70
C LYS A 34 -10.16 -34.61 8.31
N ALA A 35 -9.85 -34.28 7.06
CA ALA A 35 -8.46 -34.15 6.61
C ALA A 35 -7.74 -33.00 7.32
N LEU A 36 -8.42 -31.86 7.54
CA LEU A 36 -7.90 -30.72 8.28
C LEU A 36 -7.63 -31.08 9.75
N CYS A 37 -8.49 -31.87 10.39
CA CYS A 37 -8.24 -32.41 11.74
C CYS A 37 -7.05 -33.38 11.76
N ALA A 38 -6.95 -34.27 10.78
CA ALA A 38 -5.85 -35.24 10.69
C ALA A 38 -4.45 -34.58 10.55
N VAL A 39 -4.40 -33.36 10.00
CA VAL A 39 -3.16 -32.56 9.91
C VAL A 39 -3.03 -31.52 11.04
N GLY A 40 -3.88 -31.59 12.06
CA GLY A 40 -3.83 -30.75 13.26
C GLY A 40 -4.25 -29.30 13.04
N ARG A 41 -5.10 -29.01 12.04
CA ARG A 41 -5.56 -27.64 11.72
C ARG A 41 -6.94 -27.30 12.28
N VAL A 42 -7.72 -28.32 12.62
CA VAL A 42 -9.07 -28.18 13.19
C VAL A 42 -9.17 -29.12 14.38
N PRO A 43 -9.69 -28.69 15.53
CA PRO A 43 -9.93 -29.57 16.67
C PRO A 43 -10.96 -30.66 16.34
N GLU A 44 -10.82 -31.84 16.94
CA GLU A 44 -11.75 -32.97 16.74
C GLU A 44 -13.19 -32.59 17.10
N ALA A 45 -13.39 -31.87 18.21
CA ALA A 45 -14.69 -31.36 18.64
C ALA A 45 -15.37 -30.49 17.55
N ALA A 46 -14.62 -29.62 16.89
CA ALA A 46 -15.17 -28.78 15.82
C ALA A 46 -15.60 -29.61 14.61
N VAL A 47 -14.89 -30.69 14.27
CA VAL A 47 -15.29 -31.59 13.17
C VAL A 47 -16.59 -32.31 13.49
N GLU A 48 -16.73 -32.85 14.70
CA GLU A 48 -17.93 -33.56 15.14
C GLU A 48 -19.16 -32.65 15.12
N GLU A 49 -19.01 -31.46 15.70
CA GLU A 49 -20.06 -30.46 15.78
C GLU A 49 -20.50 -29.93 14.41
N LEU A 50 -19.55 -29.62 13.53
CA LEU A 50 -19.86 -29.17 12.17
C LEU A 50 -20.44 -30.29 11.31
N GLU A 51 -20.04 -31.55 11.52
CA GLU A 51 -20.63 -32.70 10.83
C GLU A 51 -22.08 -32.93 11.23
N GLU A 52 -22.40 -32.79 12.52
CA GLU A 52 -23.77 -32.85 13.04
C GLU A 52 -24.63 -31.74 12.43
N ALA A 53 -24.17 -30.48 12.54
CA ALA A 53 -24.87 -29.31 12.03
C ALA A 53 -25.09 -29.39 10.51
N TYR A 54 -24.07 -29.78 9.74
CA TYR A 54 -24.18 -29.88 8.29
C TYR A 54 -25.24 -30.91 7.86
N ARG A 55 -25.27 -32.08 8.51
CA ARG A 55 -26.29 -33.11 8.22
C ARG A 55 -27.68 -32.65 8.60
N PHE A 56 -27.82 -31.96 9.73
CA PHE A 56 -29.10 -31.40 10.17
C PHE A 56 -29.61 -30.36 9.16
N LEU A 57 -28.80 -29.35 8.85
CA LEU A 57 -29.19 -28.25 7.97
C LEU A 57 -29.45 -28.73 6.53
N ARG A 58 -28.65 -29.66 6.00
CA ARG A 58 -28.93 -30.29 4.69
C ARG A 58 -30.25 -31.07 4.69
N ARG A 59 -30.60 -31.72 5.81
CA ARG A 59 -31.91 -32.38 5.94
C ARG A 59 -33.03 -31.35 5.87
N VAL A 60 -32.94 -30.27 6.65
CA VAL A 60 -33.92 -29.18 6.64
C VAL A 60 -34.08 -28.60 5.22
N GLU A 61 -32.97 -28.23 4.58
CA GLU A 61 -32.93 -27.71 3.21
C GLU A 61 -33.61 -28.67 2.23
N HIS A 62 -33.25 -29.96 2.24
CA HIS A 62 -33.87 -30.94 1.36
C HIS A 62 -35.38 -31.06 1.58
N ARG A 63 -35.88 -30.93 2.82
CA ARG A 63 -37.33 -31.01 3.10
C ARG A 63 -38.05 -29.78 2.58
N ILE A 64 -37.46 -28.61 2.74
CA ILE A 64 -37.96 -27.36 2.16
C ILE A 64 -38.06 -27.48 0.63
N GLN A 65 -37.02 -28.03 -0.01
CA GLN A 65 -37.02 -28.19 -1.47
C GLN A 65 -38.04 -29.24 -1.94
N MET A 66 -38.28 -30.29 -1.15
CA MET A 66 -39.27 -31.33 -1.45
C MET A 66 -40.72 -30.86 -1.36
N THR A 67 -41.03 -29.81 -0.59
CA THR A 67 -42.42 -29.34 -0.41
C THR A 67 -43.03 -28.83 -1.72
N ASP A 68 -42.29 -28.04 -2.49
CA ASP A 68 -42.76 -27.43 -3.75
C ASP A 68 -41.95 -27.86 -4.99
N ASP A 69 -41.01 -28.80 -4.84
CA ASP A 69 -40.01 -29.17 -5.86
C ASP A 69 -39.24 -27.93 -6.39
N ARG A 70 -38.86 -27.04 -5.47
CA ARG A 70 -38.18 -25.78 -5.77
C ARG A 70 -36.81 -25.73 -5.12
N GLN A 71 -35.83 -25.18 -5.83
CA GLN A 71 -34.50 -24.86 -5.27
C GLN A 71 -34.55 -23.61 -4.39
N THR A 72 -35.27 -23.68 -3.26
CA THR A 72 -35.30 -22.63 -2.24
C THR A 72 -34.49 -23.01 -1.01
N HIS A 73 -33.94 -22.00 -0.36
CA HIS A 73 -33.15 -22.09 0.88
C HIS A 73 -33.82 -21.32 2.02
N GLN A 74 -35.00 -20.74 1.76
CA GLN A 74 -35.73 -19.93 2.72
C GLN A 74 -36.65 -20.81 3.54
N ILE A 75 -36.59 -20.66 4.86
CA ILE A 75 -37.58 -21.21 5.77
C ILE A 75 -38.90 -20.43 5.54
N PRO A 76 -40.07 -21.09 5.61
CA PRO A 76 -41.35 -20.42 5.54
C PRO A 76 -41.43 -19.24 6.52
N ALA A 77 -42.02 -18.13 6.07
CA ALA A 77 -42.08 -16.89 6.84
C ALA A 77 -43.21 -16.88 7.88
N ASP A 78 -44.17 -17.79 7.74
CA ASP A 78 -45.37 -17.92 8.55
C ASP A 78 -45.29 -19.14 9.49
N ASP A 79 -45.93 -19.03 10.65
CA ASP A 79 -45.89 -20.08 11.68
C ASP A 79 -46.51 -21.40 11.22
N GLU A 80 -47.50 -21.35 10.33
CA GLU A 80 -48.14 -22.53 9.75
C GLU A 80 -47.15 -23.29 8.86
N GLY A 81 -46.45 -22.60 7.96
CA GLY A 81 -45.38 -23.18 7.15
C GLY A 81 -44.24 -23.79 7.98
N VAL A 82 -43.84 -23.14 9.08
CA VAL A 82 -42.82 -23.69 10.00
C VAL A 82 -43.31 -24.95 10.73
N ALA A 83 -44.58 -24.97 11.18
CA ALA A 83 -45.17 -26.15 11.82
C ALA A 83 -45.31 -27.33 10.85
N HIS A 84 -45.64 -27.05 9.58
CA HIS A 84 -45.67 -28.07 8.53
C HIS A 84 -44.29 -28.67 8.30
N LEU A 85 -43.26 -27.83 8.19
CA LEU A 85 -41.88 -28.28 8.03
C LEU A 85 -41.39 -29.10 9.23
N ALA A 86 -41.70 -28.67 10.46
CA ALA A 86 -41.38 -29.40 11.69
C ALA A 86 -42.01 -30.81 11.69
N THR A 87 -43.29 -30.90 11.35
CA THR A 87 -44.00 -32.17 11.20
C THR A 87 -43.35 -33.06 10.15
N PHE A 88 -42.97 -32.49 8.98
CA PHE A 88 -42.33 -33.24 7.91
C PHE A 88 -40.92 -33.74 8.27
N LEU A 89 -40.24 -33.03 9.18
CA LEU A 89 -38.96 -33.44 9.75
C LEU A 89 -39.10 -34.48 10.89
N GLY A 90 -40.33 -34.77 11.33
CA GLY A 90 -40.63 -35.75 12.36
C GLY A 90 -40.65 -35.20 13.79
N TYR A 91 -40.74 -33.88 13.96
CA TYR A 91 -40.88 -33.26 15.28
C TYR A 91 -42.31 -33.38 15.81
N ALA A 92 -42.46 -33.56 17.12
CA ALA A 92 -43.75 -33.62 17.79
C ALA A 92 -44.30 -32.22 18.11
N GLN A 93 -43.43 -31.25 18.40
CA GLN A 93 -43.76 -29.85 18.64
C GLN A 93 -42.90 -28.94 17.76
N VAL A 94 -43.45 -27.82 17.30
CA VAL A 94 -42.73 -26.88 16.42
C VAL A 94 -41.63 -26.14 17.18
N GLU A 95 -41.81 -25.96 18.49
CA GLU A 95 -40.89 -25.32 19.42
C GLU A 95 -39.58 -26.11 19.54
N ASP A 96 -39.66 -27.45 19.57
CA ASP A 96 -38.49 -28.33 19.59
C ASP A 96 -37.66 -28.18 18.31
N PHE A 97 -38.33 -28.09 17.15
CA PHE A 97 -37.65 -27.84 15.88
C PHE A 97 -36.98 -26.46 15.86
N ARG A 98 -37.66 -25.42 16.35
CA ARG A 98 -37.07 -24.06 16.43
C ARG A 98 -35.84 -24.04 17.33
N ALA A 99 -35.92 -24.69 18.49
CA ALA A 99 -34.80 -24.78 19.43
C ALA A 99 -33.61 -25.49 18.81
N ASP A 100 -33.81 -26.66 18.19
CA ASP A 100 -32.75 -27.41 17.52
C ASP A 100 -32.13 -26.63 16.36
N LEU A 101 -32.96 -26.01 15.52
CA LEU A 101 -32.48 -25.21 14.40
C LEU A 101 -31.60 -24.04 14.87
N LEU A 102 -32.06 -23.27 15.85
CA LEU A 102 -31.30 -22.15 16.40
C LEU A 102 -30.03 -22.61 17.09
N ALA A 103 -30.07 -23.74 17.82
CA ALA A 103 -28.88 -24.31 18.46
C ALA A 103 -27.83 -24.73 17.43
N GLN A 104 -28.23 -25.35 16.32
CA GLN A 104 -27.29 -25.74 15.25
C GLN A 104 -26.72 -24.51 14.53
N LEU A 105 -27.56 -23.50 14.23
CA LEU A 105 -27.10 -22.26 13.62
C LEU A 105 -26.11 -21.49 14.53
N GLY A 106 -26.40 -21.40 15.83
CA GLY A 106 -25.52 -20.77 16.81
C GLY A 106 -24.20 -21.52 16.95
N ARG A 107 -24.23 -22.86 17.04
CA ARG A 107 -23.00 -23.66 17.14
C ARG A 107 -22.07 -23.48 15.94
N VAL A 108 -22.63 -23.42 14.73
CA VAL A 108 -21.82 -23.15 13.52
C VAL A 108 -21.24 -21.74 13.55
N GLU A 109 -22.01 -20.76 14.02
CA GLU A 109 -21.55 -19.38 14.18
C GLU A 109 -20.38 -19.29 15.16
N ASP A 110 -20.49 -19.94 16.33
CA ASP A 110 -19.44 -19.98 17.35
C ASP A 110 -18.16 -20.62 16.79
N ARG A 111 -18.24 -21.78 16.15
CA ARG A 111 -17.06 -22.45 15.54
C ARG A 111 -16.46 -21.67 14.39
N TYR A 112 -17.29 -20.96 13.63
CA TYR A 112 -16.80 -20.07 12.59
C TYR A 112 -16.06 -18.87 13.20
N ALA A 113 -16.57 -18.29 14.29
CA ALA A 113 -15.95 -17.17 14.98
C ALA A 113 -14.61 -17.56 15.64
N GLU A 114 -14.56 -18.70 16.33
CA GLU A 114 -13.35 -19.25 16.95
C GLU A 114 -12.20 -19.47 15.94
N LEU A 115 -12.53 -19.80 14.69
CA LEU A 115 -11.54 -19.92 13.60
C LEU A 115 -10.71 -18.65 13.41
N PHE A 116 -11.26 -17.51 13.80
CA PHE A 116 -10.67 -16.18 13.66
C PHE A 116 -10.32 -15.52 15.01
N GLU A 117 -10.44 -16.20 16.16
CA GLU A 117 -10.17 -15.62 17.48
C GLU A 117 -8.67 -15.38 17.78
N GLU A 118 -7.74 -16.09 17.10
CA GLU A 118 -6.31 -15.76 17.15
C GLU A 118 -5.92 -14.58 16.23
N ALA A 119 -6.85 -14.09 15.40
CA ALA A 119 -6.72 -12.82 14.71
C ALA A 119 -7.31 -11.71 15.61
N PRO A 120 -6.69 -10.52 15.71
CA PRO A 120 -7.32 -9.39 16.39
C PRO A 120 -8.73 -9.22 15.86
N SER A 121 -9.70 -9.11 16.77
CA SER A 121 -11.12 -9.19 16.47
C SER A 121 -11.48 -8.41 15.20
N LEU A 122 -12.00 -9.12 14.19
CA LEU A 122 -12.63 -8.57 12.98
C LEU A 122 -13.93 -7.80 13.29
N SER A 123 -14.09 -7.28 14.51
CA SER A 123 -15.15 -6.36 14.93
C SER A 123 -14.92 -4.97 14.32
N GLY A 124 -14.91 -4.94 12.98
CA GLY A 124 -15.19 -3.75 12.21
C GLY A 124 -16.67 -3.38 12.31
N PRO A 125 -17.07 -2.24 11.72
CA PRO A 125 -18.40 -1.69 11.87
C PRO A 125 -19.43 -2.48 11.02
N GLY A 126 -19.84 -3.68 11.44
CA GLY A 126 -20.94 -4.42 10.83
C GLY A 126 -20.55 -5.53 9.84
N ASN A 127 -21.53 -6.04 9.10
CA ASN A 127 -21.36 -7.17 8.18
C ASN A 127 -20.51 -6.76 6.97
N LEU A 128 -19.37 -7.42 6.75
CA LEU A 128 -18.46 -7.19 5.62
C LEU A 128 -18.12 -8.53 4.94
N VAL A 129 -18.92 -8.89 3.95
CA VAL A 129 -18.83 -10.12 3.16
C VAL A 129 -18.50 -9.75 1.71
N PHE A 130 -17.28 -10.08 1.29
CA PHE A 130 -16.77 -9.81 -0.07
C PHE A 130 -16.72 -11.08 -0.95
N THR A 131 -17.29 -12.18 -0.47
CA THR A 131 -17.30 -13.48 -1.12
C THR A 131 -18.68 -13.77 -1.71
N GLY A 132 -18.79 -13.82 -3.04
CA GLY A 132 -20.06 -14.06 -3.71
C GLY A 132 -20.03 -13.71 -5.21
N THR A 133 -21.09 -14.07 -5.93
CA THR A 133 -21.38 -13.60 -7.30
C THR A 133 -22.14 -12.28 -7.31
N ASP A 134 -23.00 -12.08 -6.32
CA ASP A 134 -23.82 -10.89 -6.12
C ASP A 134 -23.36 -10.13 -4.87
N ASP A 135 -23.62 -8.83 -4.82
CA ASP A 135 -23.30 -7.99 -3.67
C ASP A 135 -24.16 -8.38 -2.46
N ASP A 136 -23.51 -8.64 -1.32
CA ASP A 136 -24.22 -8.92 -0.07
C ASP A 136 -24.96 -7.65 0.42
N PRO A 137 -26.29 -7.69 0.62
CA PRO A 137 -27.07 -6.53 1.06
C PRO A 137 -26.60 -5.96 2.41
N GLY A 138 -26.10 -6.82 3.32
CA GLY A 138 -25.54 -6.38 4.60
C GLY A 138 -24.28 -5.52 4.40
N THR A 139 -23.38 -5.99 3.55
CA THR A 139 -22.13 -5.30 3.18
C THR A 139 -22.38 -3.98 2.49
N VAL A 140 -23.33 -3.93 1.55
CA VAL A 140 -23.73 -2.68 0.88
C VAL A 140 -24.21 -1.65 1.90
N LYS A 141 -25.07 -2.07 2.84
CA LYS A 141 -25.59 -1.19 3.90
C LYS A 141 -24.47 -0.71 4.83
N THR A 142 -23.57 -1.60 5.23
CA THR A 142 -22.40 -1.27 6.06
C THR A 142 -21.54 -0.20 5.38
N LEU A 143 -21.12 -0.43 4.14
CA LEU A 143 -20.26 0.49 3.39
C LEU A 143 -20.91 1.85 3.14
N ALA A 144 -22.20 1.88 2.83
CA ALA A 144 -22.96 3.13 2.73
C ALA A 144 -22.98 3.88 4.07
N GLY A 145 -23.16 3.16 5.19
CA GLY A 145 -23.10 3.71 6.54
C GLY A 145 -21.72 4.24 6.93
N MET A 146 -20.65 3.69 6.36
CA MET A 146 -19.28 4.19 6.53
C MET A 146 -19.00 5.46 5.72
N GLY A 147 -19.84 5.80 4.73
CA GLY A 147 -19.68 7.00 3.90
C GLY A 147 -19.18 6.74 2.47
N TYR A 148 -19.09 5.49 2.03
CA TYR A 148 -18.81 5.18 0.62
C TYR A 148 -20.04 5.45 -0.25
N ARG A 149 -19.84 6.15 -1.37
CA ARG A 149 -20.93 6.49 -2.30
C ARG A 149 -21.29 5.35 -3.24
N ASP A 150 -20.33 4.50 -3.56
CA ASP A 150 -20.50 3.34 -4.44
C ASP A 150 -20.06 2.04 -3.76
N PRO A 151 -20.87 1.48 -2.83
CA PRO A 151 -20.57 0.23 -2.15
C PRO A 151 -20.25 -0.95 -3.08
N SER A 152 -20.96 -1.06 -4.20
CA SER A 152 -20.76 -2.13 -5.18
C SER A 152 -19.36 -2.07 -5.79
N ARG A 153 -18.86 -0.87 -6.09
CA ARG A 153 -17.48 -0.70 -6.54
C ARG A 153 -16.46 -1.07 -5.46
N VAL A 154 -16.72 -0.71 -4.20
CA VAL A 154 -15.86 -1.11 -3.08
C VAL A 154 -15.78 -2.64 -2.98
N ILE A 155 -16.93 -3.33 -3.02
CA ILE A 155 -17.01 -4.79 -2.99
C ILE A 155 -16.20 -5.38 -4.16
N ALA A 156 -16.41 -4.89 -5.38
CA ALA A 156 -15.70 -5.37 -6.57
C ALA A 156 -14.17 -5.23 -6.47
N VAL A 157 -13.68 -4.11 -5.92
CA VAL A 157 -12.25 -3.86 -5.68
C VAL A 157 -11.71 -4.84 -4.63
N VAL A 158 -12.37 -4.97 -3.48
CA VAL A 158 -11.93 -5.88 -2.41
C VAL A 158 -11.96 -7.35 -2.86
N SER A 159 -13.00 -7.77 -3.56
CA SER A 159 -13.09 -9.12 -4.14
C SER A 159 -11.97 -9.37 -5.16
N THR A 160 -11.55 -8.36 -5.93
CA THR A 160 -10.43 -8.46 -6.87
C THR A 160 -9.12 -8.77 -6.14
N TRP A 161 -8.89 -8.14 -4.99
CA TRP A 161 -7.73 -8.41 -4.16
C TRP A 161 -7.76 -9.81 -3.54
N HIS A 162 -8.90 -10.26 -2.99
CA HIS A 162 -9.04 -11.62 -2.44
C HIS A 162 -8.91 -12.72 -3.50
N ARG A 163 -9.22 -12.42 -4.77
CA ARG A 163 -8.96 -13.32 -5.90
C ARG A 163 -7.48 -13.40 -6.30
N GLY A 164 -6.62 -12.56 -5.71
CA GLY A 164 -5.18 -12.59 -5.94
C GLY A 164 -4.77 -12.08 -7.32
N ARG A 165 -5.51 -11.13 -7.88
CA ARG A 165 -5.28 -10.58 -9.23
C ARG A 165 -3.95 -9.84 -9.34
N TYR A 166 -3.52 -9.17 -8.28
CA TYR A 166 -2.26 -8.46 -8.24
C TYR A 166 -1.13 -9.33 -7.71
N ARG A 167 0.11 -9.02 -8.12
CA ARG A 167 1.32 -9.71 -7.64
C ARG A 167 1.42 -9.65 -6.11
N SER A 168 1.09 -8.49 -5.54
CA SER A 168 1.02 -8.25 -4.10
C SER A 168 0.07 -9.18 -3.36
N THR A 169 -1.04 -9.55 -3.99
CA THR A 169 -2.11 -10.40 -3.42
C THR A 169 -2.06 -11.87 -3.88
N ARG A 170 -1.03 -12.28 -4.62
CA ARG A 170 -1.03 -13.60 -5.30
C ARG A 170 -0.84 -14.79 -4.35
N SER A 171 -0.10 -14.62 -3.25
CA SER A 171 0.17 -15.70 -2.30
C SER A 171 -1.02 -15.94 -1.37
N GLY A 172 -1.17 -17.15 -0.84
CA GLY A 172 -2.18 -17.46 0.19
C GLY A 172 -2.00 -16.56 1.42
N ARG A 173 -0.77 -16.48 1.94
CA ARG A 173 -0.41 -15.64 3.08
C ARG A 173 -0.74 -14.16 2.88
N ALA A 174 -0.51 -13.60 1.69
CA ALA A 174 -0.84 -12.21 1.41
C ALA A 174 -2.36 -11.98 1.48
N ARG A 175 -3.16 -12.93 1.00
CA ARG A 175 -4.62 -12.83 1.05
C ARG A 175 -5.17 -12.99 2.45
N GLU A 176 -4.60 -13.87 3.27
CA GLU A 176 -4.94 -13.99 4.70
C GLU A 176 -4.74 -12.65 5.42
N LEU A 177 -3.53 -12.09 5.32
CA LEU A 177 -3.19 -10.80 5.94
C LEU A 177 -4.08 -9.67 5.40
N LEU A 178 -4.40 -9.69 4.11
CA LEU A 178 -5.29 -8.71 3.54
C LEU A 178 -6.71 -8.84 4.07
N THR A 179 -7.26 -10.05 4.20
CA THR A 179 -8.58 -10.28 4.79
C THR A 179 -8.66 -9.76 6.22
N GLU A 180 -7.61 -9.96 7.01
CA GLU A 180 -7.49 -9.40 8.35
C GLU A 180 -7.48 -7.85 8.32
N LEU A 181 -6.78 -7.27 7.35
CA LEU A 181 -6.57 -5.82 7.24
C LEU A 181 -7.79 -5.05 6.69
N VAL A 182 -8.59 -5.67 5.82
CA VAL A 182 -9.64 -4.99 5.03
C VAL A 182 -10.60 -4.17 5.90
N PRO A 183 -11.17 -4.67 7.02
CA PRO A 183 -12.10 -3.88 7.83
C PRO A 183 -11.46 -2.60 8.39
N ALA A 184 -10.24 -2.71 8.94
CA ALA A 184 -9.51 -1.57 9.48
C ALA A 184 -9.16 -0.56 8.38
N MET A 185 -8.69 -1.06 7.23
CA MET A 185 -8.34 -0.23 6.08
C MET A 185 -9.56 0.52 5.50
N LEU A 186 -10.70 -0.15 5.33
CA LEU A 186 -11.93 0.50 4.86
C LEU A 186 -12.41 1.56 5.85
N ASN A 187 -12.25 1.31 7.15
CA ASN A 187 -12.56 2.28 8.19
C ASN A 187 -11.63 3.50 8.15
N GLU A 188 -10.33 3.32 7.96
CA GLU A 188 -9.39 4.46 7.83
C GLU A 188 -9.65 5.28 6.56
N LEU A 189 -9.88 4.62 5.41
CA LEU A 189 -10.22 5.30 4.15
C LEU A 189 -11.54 6.06 4.25
N ALA A 190 -12.53 5.53 5.00
CA ALA A 190 -13.81 6.18 5.24
C ALA A 190 -13.70 7.50 6.03
N LYS A 191 -12.63 7.70 6.82
CA LYS A 191 -12.40 8.97 7.53
C LYS A 191 -11.90 10.09 6.64
N THR A 192 -11.50 9.78 5.40
CA THR A 192 -10.99 10.77 4.46
C THR A 192 -12.12 11.58 3.81
N PRO A 193 -11.85 12.79 3.28
CA PRO A 193 -12.89 13.60 2.63
C PRO A 193 -13.54 12.95 1.40
N ALA A 194 -12.83 12.03 0.73
CA ALA A 194 -13.31 11.34 -0.47
C ALA A 194 -12.95 9.83 -0.43
N PRO A 195 -13.69 9.02 0.35
CA PRO A 195 -13.36 7.60 0.58
C PRO A 195 -13.27 6.76 -0.69
N ASP A 196 -14.18 6.97 -1.65
CA ASP A 196 -14.17 6.22 -2.91
C ASP A 196 -12.89 6.51 -3.73
N ASP A 197 -12.44 7.76 -3.78
CA ASP A 197 -11.24 8.16 -4.51
C ASP A 197 -9.97 7.67 -3.80
N ALA A 198 -9.98 7.70 -2.45
CA ALA A 198 -8.92 7.15 -1.63
C ALA A 198 -8.76 5.64 -1.87
N LEU A 199 -9.86 4.90 -1.95
CA LEU A 199 -9.86 3.46 -2.26
C LEU A 199 -9.27 3.18 -3.64
N VAL A 200 -9.63 3.95 -4.67
CA VAL A 200 -9.10 3.77 -6.03
C VAL A 200 -7.58 4.02 -6.09
N LYS A 201 -7.08 5.01 -5.36
CA LYS A 201 -5.64 5.26 -5.25
C LYS A 201 -4.95 4.14 -4.48
N PHE A 202 -5.56 3.66 -3.40
CA PHE A 202 -5.02 2.53 -2.63
C PHE A 202 -4.99 1.24 -3.48
N ASP A 203 -6.01 0.98 -4.29
CA ASP A 203 -6.04 -0.11 -5.27
C ASP A 203 -4.89 0.00 -6.28
N SER A 204 -4.69 1.20 -6.85
CA SER A 204 -3.57 1.48 -7.78
C SER A 204 -2.19 1.34 -7.11
N PHE A 205 -2.09 1.65 -5.82
CA PHE A 205 -0.90 1.42 -5.01
C PHE A 205 -0.65 -0.09 -4.85
N LEU A 206 -1.67 -0.87 -4.50
CA LEU A 206 -1.55 -2.33 -4.37
C LEU A 206 -1.20 -3.03 -5.68
N GLU A 207 -1.71 -2.55 -6.82
CA GLU A 207 -1.42 -3.08 -8.16
C GLU A 207 0.08 -3.01 -8.48
N ARG A 208 0.75 -1.92 -8.08
CA ARG A 208 2.17 -1.66 -8.36
C ARG A 208 3.13 -2.36 -7.41
N LEU A 209 2.65 -2.88 -6.28
CA LEU A 209 3.49 -3.56 -5.31
C LEU A 209 4.03 -4.89 -5.84
N PRO A 210 5.35 -5.15 -5.73
CA PRO A 210 5.93 -6.41 -6.17
C PRO A 210 5.49 -7.60 -5.29
N ALA A 211 5.29 -7.36 -3.99
CA ALA A 211 4.83 -8.36 -3.01
C ALA A 211 4.03 -7.67 -1.89
N GLY A 212 2.98 -8.32 -1.37
CA GLY A 212 2.11 -7.74 -0.34
C GLY A 212 2.39 -8.21 1.07
N VAL A 213 2.97 -9.41 1.27
CA VAL A 213 3.14 -10.01 2.61
C VAL A 213 3.85 -9.08 3.59
N GLY A 214 5.01 -8.54 3.22
CA GLY A 214 5.78 -7.64 4.08
C GLY A 214 5.00 -6.38 4.46
N LEU A 215 4.36 -5.75 3.47
CA LEU A 215 3.59 -4.54 3.69
C LEU A 215 2.33 -4.77 4.54
N PHE A 216 1.57 -5.82 4.26
CA PHE A 216 0.36 -6.12 5.03
C PHE A 216 0.70 -6.48 6.48
N SER A 217 1.77 -7.26 6.70
CA SER A 217 2.29 -7.52 8.04
C SER A 217 2.73 -6.22 8.73
N LEU A 218 3.31 -5.28 7.98
CA LEU A 218 3.70 -3.99 8.52
C LEU A 218 2.49 -3.15 8.98
N PHE A 219 1.41 -3.11 8.19
CA PHE A 219 0.19 -2.40 8.56
C PHE A 219 -0.52 -3.03 9.76
N ILE A 220 -0.55 -4.36 9.86
CA ILE A 220 -1.10 -5.06 11.03
C ILE A 220 -0.27 -4.74 12.28
N ALA A 221 1.07 -4.78 12.17
CA ALA A 221 1.95 -4.44 13.28
C ALA A 221 1.91 -2.95 13.67
N ASN A 222 1.59 -2.06 12.72
CA ASN A 222 1.61 -0.61 12.90
C ASN A 222 0.31 0.04 12.38
N PRO A 223 -0.79 0.01 13.17
CA PRO A 223 -2.07 0.59 12.74
C PRO A 223 -2.01 2.08 12.39
N TRP A 224 -1.12 2.83 13.05
CA TRP A 224 -0.89 4.25 12.75
C TRP A 224 -0.36 4.47 11.33
N LEU A 225 0.40 3.52 10.78
CA LEU A 225 0.94 3.60 9.43
C LEU A 225 -0.18 3.40 8.40
N LEU A 226 -1.10 2.47 8.66
CA LEU A 226 -2.29 2.29 7.82
C LEU A 226 -3.13 3.58 7.77
N ALA A 227 -3.34 4.22 8.94
CA ALA A 227 -4.04 5.49 9.02
C ALA A 227 -3.33 6.60 8.22
N LEU A 228 -2.00 6.71 8.33
CA LEU A 228 -1.22 7.66 7.54
C LEU A 228 -1.33 7.39 6.04
N VAL A 229 -1.22 6.13 5.60
CA VAL A 229 -1.34 5.79 4.18
C VAL A 229 -2.75 6.09 3.68
N ALA A 230 -3.79 5.76 4.44
CA ALA A 230 -5.17 6.11 4.10
C ALA A 230 -5.35 7.63 3.98
N GLU A 231 -4.80 8.39 4.93
CA GLU A 231 -4.78 9.85 4.90
C GLU A 231 -4.10 10.37 3.63
N ILE A 232 -2.88 9.90 3.31
CA ILE A 232 -2.15 10.24 2.08
C ILE A 232 -2.99 9.96 0.83
N MET A 233 -3.64 8.79 0.74
CA MET A 233 -4.46 8.44 -0.42
C MET A 233 -5.68 9.37 -0.56
N GLY A 234 -6.32 9.73 0.56
CA GLY A 234 -7.53 10.55 0.56
C GLY A 234 -7.29 12.04 0.38
N THR A 235 -6.21 12.59 0.94
CA THR A 235 -6.03 14.05 1.06
C THR A 235 -4.85 14.61 0.28
N ALA A 236 -3.85 13.79 -0.07
CA ALA A 236 -2.60 14.24 -0.67
C ALA A 236 -2.28 13.55 -2.01
N PRO A 237 -2.89 13.97 -3.14
CA PRO A 237 -2.74 13.32 -4.44
C PRO A 237 -1.30 13.11 -4.89
N GLN A 238 -0.43 14.11 -4.69
CA GLN A 238 0.98 14.04 -5.09
C GLN A 238 1.77 13.06 -4.23
N LEU A 239 1.54 13.02 -2.92
CA LEU A 239 2.17 12.04 -2.03
C LEU A 239 1.69 10.62 -2.34
N ALA A 240 0.41 10.44 -2.63
CA ALA A 240 -0.16 9.17 -3.04
C ALA A 240 0.49 8.64 -4.34
N GLU A 241 0.72 9.52 -5.32
CA GLU A 241 1.40 9.17 -6.56
C GLU A 241 2.87 8.80 -6.32
N THR A 242 3.59 9.58 -5.51
CA THR A 242 4.98 9.31 -5.13
C THR A 242 5.12 7.97 -4.41
N LEU A 243 4.26 7.71 -3.41
CA LEU A 243 4.23 6.45 -2.67
C LEU A 243 3.86 5.26 -3.57
N SER A 244 2.96 5.47 -4.53
CA SER A 244 2.59 4.45 -5.53
C SER A 244 3.72 4.09 -6.48
N ARG A 245 4.60 5.03 -6.79
CA ARG A 245 5.79 4.79 -7.62
C ARG A 245 6.92 4.15 -6.82
N ASN A 246 7.08 4.55 -5.56
CA ASN A 246 8.13 4.05 -4.69
C ASN A 246 7.58 3.61 -3.31
N PRO A 247 7.07 2.38 -3.20
CA PRO A 247 6.55 1.86 -1.93
C PRO A 247 7.60 1.71 -0.82
N SER A 248 8.90 1.66 -1.16
CA SER A 248 9.98 1.55 -0.17
C SER A 248 10.12 2.80 0.73
N LEU A 249 9.47 3.90 0.35
CA LEU A 249 9.36 5.10 1.19
C LEU A 249 8.73 4.83 2.56
N LEU A 250 7.90 3.79 2.68
CA LEU A 250 7.30 3.41 3.96
C LEU A 250 8.33 2.92 4.98
N ASP A 251 9.46 2.37 4.53
CA ASP A 251 10.53 1.95 5.43
C ASP A 251 11.13 3.16 6.15
N ALA A 252 11.25 4.30 5.46
CA ALA A 252 11.72 5.55 6.06
C ALA A 252 10.73 6.12 7.09
N VAL A 253 9.42 5.99 6.84
CA VAL A 253 8.36 6.45 7.74
C VAL A 253 8.41 5.76 9.10
N LEU A 254 8.88 4.51 9.14
CA LEU A 254 9.03 3.74 10.38
C LEU A 254 10.22 4.19 11.23
N SER A 255 11.10 5.03 10.70
CA SER A 255 12.25 5.52 11.46
C SER A 255 11.78 6.35 12.65
N PRO A 256 12.32 6.16 13.87
CA PRO A 256 11.89 6.88 15.06
C PRO A 256 11.97 8.41 14.93
N ASP A 257 12.94 8.88 14.17
CA ASP A 257 13.24 10.29 13.91
C ASP A 257 12.48 10.85 12.69
N PHE A 258 11.65 10.06 12.00
CA PHE A 258 10.99 10.50 10.77
C PHE A 258 10.14 11.76 10.98
N PHE A 259 9.44 11.84 12.12
CA PHE A 259 8.59 12.99 12.48
C PHE A 259 9.28 14.03 13.38
N ASP A 260 10.58 13.89 13.65
CA ASP A 260 11.36 14.95 14.31
C ASP A 260 11.49 16.18 13.42
N PRO A 261 11.64 17.40 13.99
CA PRO A 261 11.78 18.63 13.22
C PRO A 261 12.77 18.50 12.07
N LEU A 262 12.39 19.02 10.91
CA LEU A 262 13.20 18.94 9.69
C LEU A 262 14.59 19.58 9.93
N PRO A 263 15.69 18.87 9.63
CA PRO A 263 17.04 19.41 9.83
C PRO A 263 17.36 20.53 8.84
N ASP A 264 18.31 21.38 9.21
CA ASP A 264 18.90 22.35 8.28
C ASP A 264 20.00 21.71 7.41
N ALA A 265 20.61 22.50 6.54
CA ALA A 265 21.73 22.06 5.69
C ALA A 265 22.88 21.40 6.49
N ALA A 266 23.15 21.82 7.72
CA ALA A 266 24.22 21.24 8.55
C ALA A 266 23.88 19.84 9.05
N GLY A 267 22.59 19.56 9.33
CA GLY A 267 22.11 18.21 9.63
C GLY A 267 22.02 17.31 8.39
N LEU A 268 21.61 17.86 7.25
CA LEU A 268 21.40 17.13 5.99
C LEU A 268 22.70 16.69 5.30
N THR A 269 23.72 17.54 5.30
CA THR A 269 25.00 17.27 4.62
C THR A 269 25.64 15.93 5.05
N PRO A 270 25.87 15.65 6.34
CA PRO A 270 26.49 14.39 6.76
C PRO A 270 25.59 13.18 6.50
N GLU A 271 24.27 13.35 6.48
CA GLU A 271 23.33 12.28 6.14
C GLU A 271 23.44 11.93 4.65
N TYR A 272 23.38 12.92 3.77
CA TYR A 272 23.54 12.76 2.33
C TYR A 272 24.89 12.12 1.97
N GLN A 273 25.99 12.59 2.57
CA GLN A 273 27.32 12.02 2.33
C GLN A 273 27.41 10.54 2.74
N ARG A 274 26.78 10.16 3.87
CA ARG A 274 26.67 8.74 4.27
C ARG A 274 25.84 7.94 3.28
N PHE A 275 24.76 8.51 2.75
CA PHE A 275 23.87 7.86 1.79
C PHE A 275 24.57 7.56 0.46
N ILE A 276 25.39 8.49 -0.05
CA ILE A 276 26.10 8.33 -1.32
C ILE A 276 27.47 7.66 -1.19
N ALA A 277 27.97 7.43 0.03
CA ALA A 277 29.31 6.86 0.26
C ALA A 277 29.52 5.48 -0.39
N GLY A 278 28.44 4.73 -0.64
CA GLY A 278 28.48 3.44 -1.33
C GLY A 278 28.52 3.52 -2.86
N ALA A 279 28.49 4.71 -3.46
CA ALA A 279 28.53 4.87 -4.91
C ALA A 279 29.86 4.42 -5.50
N HIS A 280 29.83 3.58 -6.54
CA HIS A 280 31.04 3.08 -7.20
C HIS A 280 31.42 3.90 -8.43
N ASN A 281 30.43 4.56 -9.05
CA ASN A 281 30.60 5.33 -10.27
C ASN A 281 29.68 6.57 -10.28
N PHE A 282 29.82 7.40 -11.30
CA PHE A 282 29.04 8.63 -11.44
C PHE A 282 27.52 8.38 -11.58
N GLU A 283 27.12 7.31 -12.27
CA GLU A 283 25.70 6.94 -12.44
C GLU A 283 25.05 6.51 -11.10
N ASP A 284 25.81 5.83 -10.24
CA ASP A 284 25.36 5.50 -8.88
C ASP A 284 25.10 6.78 -8.07
N VAL A 285 26.00 7.77 -8.16
CA VAL A 285 25.80 9.08 -7.50
C VAL A 285 24.51 9.74 -7.99
N LEU A 286 24.26 9.76 -9.32
CA LEU A 286 23.04 10.33 -9.89
C LEU A 286 21.77 9.63 -9.37
N THR A 287 21.82 8.30 -9.25
CA THR A 287 20.70 7.47 -8.79
C THR A 287 20.44 7.69 -7.29
N LEU A 288 21.48 7.56 -6.46
CA LEU A 288 21.38 7.72 -5.01
C LEU A 288 20.97 9.14 -4.61
N SER A 289 21.46 10.16 -5.31
CA SER A 289 21.08 11.56 -5.04
C SER A 289 19.60 11.81 -5.28
N ARG A 290 19.03 11.24 -6.36
CA ARG A 290 17.60 11.31 -6.65
C ARG A 290 16.79 10.60 -5.58
N ARG A 291 17.18 9.38 -5.24
CA ARG A 291 16.50 8.58 -4.21
C ARG A 291 16.47 9.34 -2.88
N TRP A 292 17.62 9.76 -2.37
CA TRP A 292 17.71 10.51 -1.12
C TRP A 292 16.87 11.79 -1.15
N THR A 293 16.98 12.59 -2.22
CA THR A 293 16.20 13.84 -2.34
C THR A 293 14.69 13.59 -2.37
N ASN A 294 14.25 12.55 -3.08
CA ASN A 294 12.83 12.18 -3.15
C ASN A 294 12.32 11.66 -1.80
N ASP A 295 13.13 10.90 -1.07
CA ASP A 295 12.82 10.44 0.27
C ASP A 295 12.63 11.63 1.23
N GLN A 296 13.53 12.63 1.16
CA GLN A 296 13.41 13.86 1.96
C GLN A 296 12.21 14.73 1.57
N ARG A 297 11.89 14.85 0.27
CA ARG A 297 10.67 15.55 -0.18
C ARG A 297 9.40 14.85 0.28
N PHE A 298 9.41 13.52 0.29
CA PHE A 298 8.30 12.74 0.82
C PHE A 298 8.13 12.99 2.33
N ARG A 299 9.23 13.01 3.10
CA ARG A 299 9.24 13.41 4.51
C ARG A 299 8.62 14.80 4.71
N ALA A 300 9.08 15.80 3.96
CA ALA A 300 8.51 17.15 4.01
C ALA A 300 6.99 17.17 3.74
N GLY A 301 6.52 16.48 2.70
CA GLY A 301 5.09 16.43 2.43
C GLY A 301 4.29 15.70 3.51
N ALA A 302 4.83 14.62 4.08
CA ALA A 302 4.22 13.95 5.23
C ALA A 302 4.14 14.86 6.46
N HIS A 303 5.16 15.70 6.70
CA HIS A 303 5.15 16.68 7.80
C HIS A 303 4.09 17.75 7.61
N ILE A 304 3.92 18.26 6.37
CA ILE A 304 2.85 19.20 6.02
C ILE A 304 1.49 18.55 6.27
N LEU A 305 1.31 17.31 5.81
CA LEU A 305 0.05 16.58 5.98
C LEU A 305 -0.30 16.40 7.46
N ARG A 306 0.69 16.11 8.30
CA ARG A 306 0.51 15.91 9.76
C ARG A 306 0.50 17.22 10.56
N GLY A 307 0.62 18.37 9.91
CA GLY A 307 0.66 19.68 10.56
C GLY A 307 1.87 19.89 11.47
N ILE A 308 2.96 19.14 11.25
CA ILE A 308 4.25 19.33 11.95
C ILE A 308 4.95 20.57 11.41
N THR A 309 4.85 20.78 10.10
CA THR A 309 5.26 21.99 9.39
C THR A 309 4.13 22.43 8.45
N ASP A 310 4.29 23.55 7.78
CA ASP A 310 3.39 24.01 6.72
C ASP A 310 4.17 24.32 5.43
N GLY A 311 3.46 24.73 4.38
CA GLY A 311 4.06 25.01 3.08
C GLY A 311 5.08 26.15 3.11
N ASP A 312 4.89 27.16 3.96
CA ASP A 312 5.75 28.34 4.03
C ASP A 312 7.04 28.02 4.81
N HIS A 313 6.91 27.30 5.92
CA HIS A 313 8.04 26.89 6.77
C HIS A 313 8.82 25.69 6.19
N CYS A 314 8.26 24.96 5.22
CA CYS A 314 8.96 23.90 4.52
C CYS A 314 9.92 24.42 3.43
N GLY A 315 9.76 25.65 2.96
CA GLY A 315 10.57 26.23 1.88
C GLY A 315 12.09 26.23 2.14
N PRO A 316 12.55 26.68 3.33
CA PRO A 316 13.96 26.64 3.69
C PRO A 316 14.56 25.22 3.68
N PHE A 317 13.82 24.22 4.18
CA PHE A 317 14.26 22.82 4.15
C PHE A 317 14.44 22.32 2.72
N LEU A 318 13.48 22.60 1.84
CA LEU A 318 13.57 22.19 0.43
C LEU A 318 14.71 22.90 -0.31
N ALA A 319 15.01 24.16 0.04
CA ALA A 319 16.19 24.87 -0.45
C ALA A 319 17.50 24.24 0.06
N ASP A 320 17.55 23.85 1.34
CA ASP A 320 18.71 23.16 1.93
C ASP A 320 18.98 21.81 1.24
N LEU A 321 17.96 21.07 0.83
CA LEU A 321 18.15 19.86 0.02
C LEU A 321 18.86 20.16 -1.30
N ALA A 322 18.47 21.23 -2.00
CA ALA A 322 19.13 21.63 -3.24
C ALA A 322 20.56 22.14 -2.99
N ASP A 323 20.78 22.91 -1.91
CA ASP A 323 22.11 23.41 -1.52
C ASP A 323 23.07 22.30 -1.08
N VAL A 324 22.56 21.14 -0.64
CA VAL A 324 23.39 19.95 -0.36
C VAL A 324 23.71 19.18 -1.65
N VAL A 325 22.71 18.95 -2.51
CA VAL A 325 22.83 18.01 -3.63
C VAL A 325 23.46 18.65 -4.86
N VAL A 326 23.08 19.89 -5.20
CA VAL A 326 23.56 20.56 -6.42
C VAL A 326 25.08 20.79 -6.40
N PRO A 327 25.70 21.27 -5.30
CA PRO A 327 27.16 21.42 -5.25
C PRO A 327 27.93 20.09 -5.34
N GLU A 328 27.44 19.02 -4.71
CA GLU A 328 28.06 17.69 -4.85
C GLU A 328 28.00 17.23 -6.31
N LEU A 329 26.83 17.32 -6.95
CA LEU A 329 26.69 16.94 -8.36
C LEU A 329 27.55 17.82 -9.28
N ALA A 330 27.65 19.12 -9.01
CA ALA A 330 28.53 20.03 -9.74
C ALA A 330 29.99 19.58 -9.66
N ALA A 331 30.47 19.24 -8.46
CA ALA A 331 31.83 18.74 -8.26
C ALA A 331 32.07 17.42 -9.01
N ARG A 332 31.15 16.46 -8.92
CA ARG A 332 31.26 15.16 -9.62
C ARG A 332 31.20 15.29 -11.14
N VAL A 333 30.34 16.19 -11.64
CA VAL A 333 30.27 16.50 -13.07
C VAL A 333 31.58 17.12 -13.55
N GLU A 334 32.19 18.02 -12.78
CA GLU A 334 33.49 18.60 -13.11
C GLU A 334 34.61 17.54 -13.10
N GLU A 335 34.66 16.67 -12.09
CA GLU A 335 35.61 15.55 -12.01
C GLU A 335 35.52 14.66 -13.25
N GLU A 336 34.31 14.21 -13.57
CA GLU A 336 34.05 13.35 -14.73
C GLU A 336 34.39 14.07 -16.06
N PHE A 337 34.05 15.35 -16.17
CA PHE A 337 34.34 16.15 -17.36
C PHE A 337 35.85 16.37 -17.54
N ALA A 338 36.58 16.55 -16.44
CA ALA A 338 38.01 16.76 -16.41
C ALA A 338 38.81 15.52 -16.85
N THR A 339 38.28 14.30 -16.71
CA THR A 339 38.95 13.07 -17.21
C THR A 339 39.32 13.16 -18.69
N ARG A 340 38.48 13.83 -19.50
CA ARG A 340 38.66 14.00 -20.94
C ARG A 340 39.18 15.39 -21.30
N HIS A 341 38.62 16.42 -20.71
CA HIS A 341 38.85 17.80 -21.12
C HIS A 341 39.85 18.54 -20.22
N GLY A 342 40.24 17.95 -19.09
CA GLY A 342 41.07 18.61 -18.07
C GLY A 342 40.30 19.72 -17.37
N ARG A 343 41.01 20.61 -16.70
CA ARG A 343 40.47 21.83 -16.08
C ARG A 343 41.01 23.06 -16.81
N ILE A 344 40.37 24.20 -16.59
CA ILE A 344 40.90 25.50 -17.04
C ILE A 344 41.91 25.97 -15.99
N PRO A 345 43.21 26.14 -16.32
CA PRO A 345 44.20 26.56 -15.33
C PRO A 345 43.84 27.91 -14.69
N GLY A 346 43.72 27.91 -13.36
CA GLY A 346 43.30 29.07 -12.57
C GLY A 346 41.86 29.53 -12.83
N GLY A 347 41.07 28.77 -13.59
CA GLY A 347 39.66 29.05 -13.82
C GLY A 347 38.81 28.67 -12.62
N ALA A 348 37.74 29.43 -12.40
CA ALA A 348 36.75 29.18 -11.36
C ALA A 348 35.35 29.29 -11.95
N TRP A 349 34.39 28.59 -11.35
CA TRP A 349 32.99 28.69 -11.72
C TRP A 349 32.10 28.50 -10.51
N VAL A 350 30.90 29.08 -10.57
CA VAL A 350 29.91 29.00 -9.51
C VAL A 350 28.53 28.80 -10.12
N VAL A 351 27.68 28.08 -9.40
CA VAL A 351 26.25 27.97 -9.67
C VAL A 351 25.54 28.96 -8.74
N VAL A 352 24.79 29.89 -9.32
CA VAL A 352 24.02 30.89 -8.59
C VAL A 352 22.56 30.48 -8.62
N ALA A 353 22.00 30.25 -7.44
CA ALA A 353 20.57 30.02 -7.25
C ALA A 353 19.79 31.33 -7.42
N MET A 354 18.72 31.27 -8.22
CA MET A 354 17.81 32.38 -8.48
C MET A 354 16.38 32.00 -8.07
N GLY A 355 15.43 32.92 -8.28
CA GLY A 355 14.01 32.66 -8.09
C GLY A 355 13.69 32.14 -6.68
N LYS A 356 12.86 31.10 -6.60
CA LYS A 356 12.41 30.52 -5.32
C LYS A 356 13.53 29.79 -4.57
N LEU A 357 14.50 29.22 -5.28
CA LEU A 357 15.67 28.62 -4.62
C LEU A 357 16.50 29.72 -3.96
N GLY A 358 16.79 30.80 -4.68
CA GLY A 358 17.54 31.94 -4.15
C GLY A 358 16.83 32.66 -2.99
N SER A 359 15.49 32.73 -3.00
CA SER A 359 14.71 33.28 -1.89
C SER A 359 14.39 32.27 -0.77
N ARG A 360 14.79 31.00 -0.92
CA ARG A 360 14.52 29.89 0.00
C ARG A 360 13.03 29.63 0.24
N GLN A 361 12.22 29.78 -0.80
CA GLN A 361 10.76 29.60 -0.80
C GLN A 361 10.32 28.49 -1.76
N LEU A 362 11.11 27.42 -1.85
CA LEU A 362 10.74 26.28 -2.69
C LEU A 362 9.47 25.60 -2.18
N THR A 363 8.69 25.09 -3.13
CA THR A 363 7.61 24.13 -2.85
C THR A 363 8.03 22.74 -3.31
N ILE A 364 7.32 21.69 -2.88
CA ILE A 364 7.62 20.28 -3.24
C ILE A 364 7.72 20.08 -4.76
N THR A 365 6.97 20.86 -5.54
CA THR A 365 6.90 20.79 -7.01
C THR A 365 7.66 21.93 -7.71
N SER A 366 8.47 22.70 -7.00
CA SER A 366 9.18 23.82 -7.60
C SER A 366 10.34 23.35 -8.48
N ASP A 367 10.47 24.01 -9.64
CA ASP A 367 11.68 23.98 -10.46
C ASP A 367 12.81 24.75 -9.76
N ILE A 368 14.06 24.53 -10.17
CA ILE A 368 15.19 25.33 -9.68
C ILE A 368 15.72 26.26 -10.78
N ASP A 369 15.79 27.55 -10.46
CA ASP A 369 16.34 28.57 -11.34
C ASP A 369 17.84 28.72 -11.07
N LEU A 370 18.69 28.44 -12.07
CA LEU A 370 20.14 28.46 -11.93
C LEU A 370 20.81 29.36 -12.97
N ILE A 371 21.90 30.03 -12.57
CA ILE A 371 22.84 30.72 -13.46
C ILE A 371 24.24 30.15 -13.21
N VAL A 372 25.02 29.94 -14.27
CA VAL A 372 26.44 29.57 -14.13
C VAL A 372 27.29 30.76 -14.51
N VAL A 373 28.16 31.17 -13.59
CA VAL A 373 29.16 32.22 -13.80
C VAL A 373 30.54 31.61 -13.71
N TYR A 374 31.44 32.03 -14.59
CA TYR A 374 32.83 31.57 -14.58
C TYR A 374 33.80 32.74 -14.69
N GLU A 375 34.99 32.55 -14.14
CA GLU A 375 36.11 33.47 -14.23
C GLU A 375 37.34 32.71 -14.72
N VAL A 376 38.12 33.35 -15.60
CA VAL A 376 39.30 32.74 -16.23
C VAL A 376 40.42 33.77 -16.24
N PRO A 377 41.66 33.39 -15.85
CA PRO A 377 42.79 34.30 -15.89
C PRO A 377 43.04 34.84 -17.32
N PRO A 378 43.44 36.12 -17.45
CA PRO A 378 43.82 36.68 -18.73
C PRO A 378 44.91 35.85 -19.41
N GLY A 379 44.70 35.51 -20.68
CA GLY A 379 45.68 34.74 -21.48
C GLY A 379 45.49 33.23 -21.45
N THR A 380 44.61 32.68 -20.60
CA THR A 380 44.25 31.25 -20.64
C THR A 380 43.43 30.96 -21.90
N ARG A 381 43.97 30.11 -22.78
CA ARG A 381 43.36 29.82 -24.09
C ARG A 381 42.58 28.52 -24.14
N GLN A 382 42.98 27.52 -23.36
CA GLN A 382 42.42 26.18 -23.42
C GLN A 382 42.53 25.46 -22.05
N SER A 383 41.71 24.42 -21.87
CA SER A 383 41.84 23.46 -20.78
C SER A 383 43.03 22.51 -20.97
N ASP A 384 43.45 21.82 -19.91
CA ASP A 384 44.70 21.05 -19.87
C ASP A 384 44.57 19.52 -20.10
N GLY A 385 43.41 19.05 -20.58
CA GLY A 385 43.17 17.62 -20.80
C GLY A 385 43.54 17.10 -22.18
N THR A 386 43.27 15.80 -22.38
CA THR A 386 43.57 15.09 -23.65
C THR A 386 42.79 15.61 -24.85
N LYS A 387 41.62 16.23 -24.61
CA LYS A 387 40.82 16.91 -25.64
C LYS A 387 40.50 18.34 -25.18
N PRO A 388 41.44 19.29 -25.32
CA PRO A 388 41.33 20.62 -24.76
C PRO A 388 40.18 21.43 -25.41
N LEU A 389 39.57 22.33 -24.64
CA LEU A 389 38.49 23.21 -25.07
C LEU A 389 38.83 24.66 -24.73
N ALA A 390 38.37 25.62 -25.56
CA ALA A 390 38.44 27.03 -25.20
C ALA A 390 37.54 27.33 -23.99
N PRO A 391 37.85 28.32 -23.13
CA PRO A 391 37.15 28.51 -21.86
C PRO A 391 35.62 28.65 -21.98
N ASN A 392 35.13 29.45 -22.95
CA ASN A 392 33.69 29.60 -23.15
C ASN A 392 33.02 28.27 -23.55
N GLU A 393 33.64 27.51 -24.46
CA GLU A 393 33.12 26.21 -24.87
C GLU A 393 33.17 25.18 -23.73
N TYR A 394 34.21 25.25 -22.90
CA TYR A 394 34.38 24.41 -21.72
C TYR A 394 33.21 24.58 -20.75
N TYR A 395 32.94 25.81 -20.31
CA TYR A 395 31.89 26.08 -19.32
C TYR A 395 30.48 25.93 -19.90
N ILE A 396 30.27 26.18 -21.20
CA ILE A 396 28.98 25.85 -21.86
C ILE A 396 28.71 24.35 -21.78
N LYS A 397 29.70 23.52 -22.13
CA LYS A 397 29.53 22.05 -22.11
C LYS A 397 29.43 21.50 -20.68
N LEU A 398 30.19 22.06 -19.75
CA LEU A 398 30.10 21.71 -18.33
C LEU A 398 28.70 22.01 -17.78
N THR A 399 28.18 23.20 -18.08
CA THR A 399 26.82 23.62 -17.68
C THR A 399 25.75 22.69 -18.28
N GLN A 400 25.89 22.31 -19.55
CA GLN A 400 24.99 21.34 -20.19
C GLN A 400 25.06 19.97 -19.51
N ARG A 401 26.25 19.51 -19.13
CA ARG A 401 26.40 18.25 -18.38
C ARG A 401 25.78 18.32 -17.00
N LEU A 402 25.96 19.41 -16.27
CA LEU A 402 25.32 19.62 -14.97
C LEU A 402 23.79 19.64 -15.10
N THR A 403 23.27 20.39 -16.08
CA THR A 403 21.82 20.45 -16.35
C THR A 403 21.27 19.06 -16.65
N ASN A 404 21.97 18.27 -17.46
CA ASN A 404 21.56 16.89 -17.77
C ASN A 404 21.66 15.97 -16.54
N ALA A 405 22.70 16.12 -15.70
CA ALA A 405 22.86 15.34 -14.47
C ALA A 405 21.67 15.53 -13.51
N ILE A 406 21.08 16.73 -13.49
CA ILE A 406 19.93 17.08 -12.66
C ILE A 406 18.60 16.65 -13.31
N THR A 407 18.41 16.94 -14.60
CA THR A 407 17.11 16.81 -15.29
C THR A 407 16.87 15.46 -15.96
N ALA A 408 17.90 14.65 -16.19
CA ALA A 408 17.75 13.38 -16.89
C ALA A 408 16.76 12.44 -16.17
N PRO A 409 15.78 11.86 -16.89
CA PRO A 409 14.86 10.89 -16.32
C PRO A 409 15.59 9.55 -16.09
N MET A 410 15.64 9.12 -14.84
CA MET A 410 16.20 7.82 -14.44
C MET A 410 15.11 6.94 -13.80
N ALA A 411 15.46 5.73 -13.34
CA ALA A 411 14.52 4.81 -12.70
C ALA A 411 13.80 5.45 -11.51
N ASP A 412 14.51 6.25 -10.71
CA ASP A 412 13.97 6.99 -9.56
C ASP A 412 13.39 8.38 -9.93
N GLY A 413 13.15 8.63 -11.22
CA GLY A 413 12.61 9.89 -11.73
C GLY A 413 13.68 10.96 -12.03
N ARG A 414 13.26 12.23 -12.03
CA ARG A 414 14.12 13.40 -12.21
C ARG A 414 14.49 13.97 -10.83
N LEU A 415 15.65 14.60 -10.72
CA LEU A 415 16.04 15.27 -9.47
C LEU A 415 15.29 16.61 -9.32
N TYR A 416 15.50 17.52 -10.28
CA TYR A 416 14.74 18.76 -10.42
C TYR A 416 14.52 19.05 -11.92
N GLU A 417 13.48 19.81 -12.24
CA GLU A 417 13.50 20.63 -13.45
C GLU A 417 14.43 21.82 -13.24
N VAL A 418 15.15 22.23 -14.28
CA VAL A 418 16.10 23.35 -14.21
C VAL A 418 15.68 24.42 -15.21
N ASP A 419 15.47 25.64 -14.73
CA ASP A 419 15.31 26.82 -15.58
C ASP A 419 16.61 27.65 -15.57
N MET A 420 17.14 27.92 -16.76
CA MET A 420 18.34 28.70 -16.98
C MET A 420 18.05 30.04 -17.68
N ARG A 421 16.77 30.45 -17.82
CA ARG A 421 16.35 31.62 -18.62
C ARG A 421 16.70 32.97 -17.99
N LEU A 422 17.05 33.01 -16.71
CA LEU A 422 17.42 34.23 -15.99
C LEU A 422 18.89 34.66 -16.19
N ARG A 423 19.67 33.90 -16.97
CA ARG A 423 21.11 34.12 -17.19
C ARG A 423 21.46 35.28 -18.12
#